data_AF-A0A7V7YFH1-F1
#
_entry.id   AF-A0A7V7YFH1-F1
#
_cell.length_a   1.000
_cell.length_b   1.000
_cell.length_c   1.000
_cell.angle_alpha   90.00
_cell.angle_beta   90.00
_cell.angle_gamma   90.00
#
_symmetry.space_group_name_H-M   'P 1'
#
loop_
_entity.id
_entity.type
_entity.pdbx_description
1 polymer ?
#
loop_
_entity_poly.entity_id
_entity_poly.type
_entity_poly.pdbx_seq_one_letter_code
_entity_poly.pdbx_strand_id
1 'polypeptide(L)'
;MSRYAPRIHTDPTAIAALEALLPQLHGQTQVELTLEDGSRLLGTVAVQPTLQQYRDAEENEGSNGQLRLDDLDTPVQQHVVWLDQITAIRQLPYRE
;
A
#
# COMPACT_ATOMS: atom_id res chain seq x y z
N MET A 1 14.43 -9.30 -12.66
CA MET A 1 14.84 -9.19 -11.24
C MET A 1 13.67 -9.65 -10.39
N SER A 2 13.85 -10.72 -9.64
CA SER A 2 12.80 -11.30 -8.79
C SER A 2 12.47 -10.35 -7.64
N ARG A 3 11.18 -10.04 -7.45
CA ARG A 3 10.74 -9.22 -6.33
C ARG A 3 10.25 -10.12 -5.22
N TYR A 4 10.75 -9.91 -4.01
CA TYR A 4 10.34 -10.67 -2.85
C TYR A 4 9.37 -9.86 -1.98
N ALA A 5 8.32 -10.51 -1.50
CA ALA A 5 7.38 -9.95 -0.55
C ALA A 5 7.26 -10.87 0.67
N PRO A 6 7.08 -10.32 1.88
CA PRO A 6 6.87 -11.12 3.08
C PRO A 6 5.55 -11.89 3.03
N ARG A 7 4.54 -11.32 2.36
CA ARG A 7 3.22 -11.94 2.13
C ARG A 7 2.85 -11.80 0.67
N ILE A 8 2.26 -12.84 0.10
CA ILE A 8 1.74 -12.85 -1.27
C ILE A 8 0.30 -13.33 -1.25
N HIS A 9 -0.50 -12.87 -2.22
CA HIS A 9 -1.87 -13.32 -2.39
C HIS A 9 -2.02 -14.05 -3.71
N THR A 10 -2.45 -15.31 -3.63
CA THR A 10 -2.75 -16.15 -4.79
C THR A 10 -4.26 -16.31 -5.01
N ASP A 11 -5.07 -16.03 -3.99
CA ASP A 11 -6.52 -16.10 -4.07
C ASP A 11 -7.09 -14.91 -4.87
N PRO A 12 -7.94 -15.15 -5.88
CA PRO A 12 -8.49 -14.09 -6.71
C PRO A 12 -9.33 -13.08 -5.92
N THR A 13 -9.98 -13.48 -4.82
CA THR A 13 -10.75 -12.59 -3.94
C THR A 13 -9.84 -11.63 -3.20
N ALA A 14 -8.72 -12.13 -2.69
CA ALA A 14 -7.72 -11.31 -2.01
C ALA A 14 -7.07 -10.31 -2.98
N ILE A 15 -6.74 -10.76 -4.19
CA ILE A 15 -6.18 -9.88 -5.24
C ILE A 15 -7.18 -8.79 -5.61
N ALA A 16 -8.45 -9.14 -5.84
CA ALA A 16 -9.51 -8.18 -6.14
C ALA A 16 -9.73 -7.15 -5.01
N ALA A 17 -9.62 -7.58 -3.75
CA ALA A 17 -9.68 -6.68 -2.60
C ALA A 17 -8.53 -5.65 -2.62
N LEU A 18 -7.30 -6.09 -2.94
CA LEU A 18 -6.15 -5.20 -3.10
C LEU A 18 -6.31 -4.26 -4.31
N GLU A 19 -6.84 -4.77 -5.43
CA GLU A 19 -7.14 -3.95 -6.63
C GLU A 19 -8.14 -2.84 -6.32
N ALA A 20 -9.14 -3.12 -5.48
CA ALA A 20 -10.13 -2.13 -5.05
C ALA A 20 -9.53 -1.00 -4.18
N LEU A 21 -8.33 -1.19 -3.61
CA LEU A 21 -7.61 -0.14 -2.88
C LEU A 21 -6.87 0.83 -3.83
N LEU A 22 -6.40 0.34 -4.98
CA LEU A 22 -5.63 1.14 -5.96
C LEU A 22 -6.35 2.44 -6.40
N PRO A 23 -7.65 2.46 -6.75
CA PRO A 23 -8.33 3.69 -7.14
C PRO A 23 -8.56 4.64 -5.95
N GLN A 24 -8.38 4.21 -4.70
CA GLN A 24 -8.45 5.10 -3.54
C GLN A 24 -7.12 5.81 -3.27
N LEU A 25 -6.03 5.26 -3.81
CA LEU A 25 -4.64 5.65 -3.57
C LEU A 25 -4.06 6.38 -4.79
N HIS A 26 -4.72 7.44 -5.22
CA HIS A 26 -4.21 8.30 -6.28
C HIS A 26 -2.91 8.99 -5.85
N GLY A 27 -1.96 9.10 -6.77
CA GLY A 27 -0.74 9.88 -6.54
C GLY A 27 -1.08 11.31 -6.13
N GLN A 28 -0.28 11.89 -5.25
CA GLN A 28 -0.43 13.25 -4.73
C GLN A 28 -1.70 13.50 -3.89
N THR A 29 -2.39 12.44 -3.45
CA THR A 29 -3.51 12.55 -2.50
C THR A 29 -3.02 12.34 -1.07
N GLN A 30 -3.53 13.15 -0.14
CA GLN A 30 -3.33 12.94 1.30
C GLN A 30 -4.30 11.87 1.80
N VAL A 31 -3.75 10.84 2.44
CA VAL A 31 -4.55 9.74 3.00
C VAL A 31 -4.10 9.43 4.43
N GLU A 32 -5.06 9.02 5.24
CA GLU A 32 -4.83 8.33 6.50
C GLU A 32 -5.04 6.83 6.27
N LEU A 33 -4.00 6.05 6.49
CA LEU A 33 -4.07 4.60 6.50
C LEU A 33 -4.21 4.08 7.91
N THR A 34 -5.00 3.04 8.08
CA THR A 34 -4.95 2.18 9.27
C THR A 34 -4.31 0.86 8.89
N LEU A 35 -3.28 0.47 9.62
CA LEU A 35 -2.56 -0.79 9.43
C LEU A 35 -3.17 -1.91 10.28
N GLU A 36 -2.80 -3.17 9.99
CA GLU A 36 -3.27 -4.35 10.73
C GLU A 36 -2.82 -4.36 12.19
N ASP A 37 -1.70 -3.71 12.52
CA ASP A 37 -1.21 -3.56 13.88
C ASP A 37 -1.98 -2.51 14.70
N GLY A 38 -2.89 -1.76 14.05
CA GLY A 38 -3.67 -0.68 14.65
C GLY A 38 -3.01 0.69 14.56
N SER A 39 -1.77 0.77 14.05
CA SER A 39 -1.11 2.04 13.76
C SER A 39 -1.82 2.80 12.66
N ARG A 40 -1.78 4.14 12.75
CA ARG A 40 -2.31 5.04 11.74
C ARG A 40 -1.18 5.84 11.11
N LEU A 41 -1.11 5.82 9.79
CA LEU A 41 -0.13 6.58 9.02
C LEU A 41 -0.84 7.68 8.25
N LEU A 42 -0.42 8.91 8.45
CA LEU A 42 -0.90 10.05 7.68
C LEU A 42 0.22 10.50 6.75
N GLY A 43 -0.07 10.51 5.46
CA GLY A 43 0.94 10.83 4.46
C GLY A 43 0.32 11.28 3.15
N THR A 44 1.16 11.79 2.27
CA THR A 44 0.80 12.01 0.87
C THR A 44 1.27 10.82 0.06
N VAL A 45 0.40 10.27 -0.79
CA VAL A 45 0.75 9.17 -1.69
C VAL A 45 1.80 9.68 -2.69
N ALA A 46 3.06 9.26 -2.49
CA ALA A 46 4.19 9.69 -3.30
C ALA A 46 4.06 9.20 -4.75
N VAL A 47 3.69 7.92 -4.88
CA VAL A 47 3.48 7.25 -6.15
C VAL A 47 2.27 6.33 -6.04
N GLN A 48 1.44 6.33 -7.08
CA GLN A 48 0.30 5.43 -7.16
C GLN A 48 0.79 3.97 -7.04
N PRO A 49 0.29 3.20 -6.06
CA PRO A 49 0.67 1.82 -5.91
C PRO A 49 0.15 1.00 -7.10
N THR A 50 0.84 -0.10 -7.38
CA THR A 50 0.43 -1.06 -8.39
C THR A 50 0.58 -2.48 -7.86
N LEU A 51 -0.37 -3.34 -8.23
CA LEU A 51 -0.25 -4.77 -7.98
C LEU A 51 0.74 -5.38 -8.97
N GLN A 52 1.66 -6.15 -8.44
CA GLN A 52 2.73 -6.78 -9.21
C GLN A 52 2.93 -8.20 -8.69
N GLN A 53 3.57 -9.04 -9.49
CA GLN A 53 3.94 -10.39 -9.05
C GLN A 53 5.16 -10.31 -8.14
N TYR A 54 5.04 -10.93 -6.98
CA TYR A 54 6.07 -11.11 -5.97
C TYR A 54 6.24 -12.59 -5.67
N ARG A 55 7.40 -12.92 -5.10
CA ARG A 55 7.69 -14.25 -4.57
C ARG A 55 7.88 -14.19 -3.08
N ASP A 56 7.42 -15.21 -2.37
CA ASP A 56 7.70 -15.34 -0.94
C ASP A 56 8.99 -16.14 -0.69
N ALA A 57 9.32 -16.39 0.57
CA ALA A 57 10.52 -17.13 0.97
C ALA A 57 10.51 -18.60 0.52
N GLU A 58 9.33 -19.19 0.31
CA GLU A 58 9.12 -20.55 -0.19
C GLU A 58 9.07 -20.61 -1.73
N GLU A 59 9.44 -19.52 -2.41
CA GLU A 59 9.42 -19.38 -3.88
C GLU A 59 8.03 -19.47 -4.53
N ASN A 60 6.94 -19.39 -3.76
CA ASN A 60 5.61 -19.30 -4.36
C ASN A 60 5.45 -17.93 -5.02
N GLU A 61 4.67 -17.90 -6.10
CA GLU A 61 4.39 -16.69 -6.86
C GLU A 61 2.97 -16.23 -6.56
N GLY A 62 2.81 -14.94 -6.28
CA GLY A 62 1.53 -14.33 -6.03
C GLY A 62 1.57 -12.82 -6.17
N SER A 63 0.41 -12.18 -6.02
CA SER A 63 0.28 -10.75 -6.22
C SER A 63 0.33 -10.01 -4.88
N ASN A 64 1.05 -8.90 -4.86
CA ASN A 64 1.00 -7.91 -3.78
C ASN A 64 1.39 -6.53 -4.34
N GLY A 65 1.34 -5.49 -3.53
CA GLY A 65 1.75 -4.14 -3.89
C GLY A 65 2.32 -3.39 -2.71
N GLN A 66 3.20 -2.45 -3.00
CA GLN A 66 3.77 -1.52 -2.03
C GLN A 66 3.24 -0.13 -2.30
N LEU A 67 2.81 0.53 -1.23
CA LEU A 67 2.41 1.91 -1.22
C LEU A 67 3.51 2.73 -0.55
N ARG A 68 3.93 3.80 -1.24
CA ARG A 68 4.87 4.78 -0.70
C ARG A 68 4.10 6.02 -0.29
N LEU A 69 4.26 6.39 0.97
CA LEU A 69 3.70 7.57 1.58
C LEU A 69 4.83 8.47 2.03
N ASP A 70 4.82 9.72 1.60
CA ASP A 70 5.66 10.74 2.19
C ASP A 70 4.95 11.31 3.42
N ASP A 71 5.63 11.31 4.57
CA ASP A 71 5.07 11.79 5.83
C ASP A 71 4.59 13.25 5.72
N LEU A 72 3.44 13.57 6.32
CA LEU A 72 2.88 14.92 6.24
C LEU A 72 3.70 15.95 7.03
N ASP A 73 4.31 15.56 8.15
CA ASP A 73 5.08 16.46 9.00
C ASP A 73 6.52 16.58 8.48
N THR A 74 7.10 15.46 8.04
CA THR A 74 8.44 15.41 7.49
C THR A 74 8.45 14.77 6.10
N PRO A 75 8.27 15.53 5.00
CA PRO A 75 8.18 14.99 3.64
C PRO A 75 9.42 14.18 3.19
N VAL A 76 10.56 14.36 3.85
CA VAL A 76 11.80 13.60 3.61
C VAL A 76 11.68 12.16 4.13
N GLN A 77 10.79 11.91 5.09
CA GLN A 77 10.53 10.61 5.66
C GLN A 77 9.50 9.86 4.81
N GLN A 78 9.97 8.80 4.16
CA GLN A 78 9.13 7.96 3.31
C GLN A 78 8.75 6.68 4.05
N HIS A 79 7.45 6.42 4.12
CA HIS A 79 6.88 5.20 4.66
C HIS A 79 6.53 4.27 3.51
N VAL A 80 7.12 3.08 3.50
CA VAL A 80 6.78 2.02 2.55
C VAL A 80 5.93 0.99 3.29
N VAL A 81 4.68 0.88 2.91
CA VAL A 81 3.73 -0.08 3.49
C VAL A 81 3.22 -1.04 2.43
N TRP A 82 2.92 -2.26 2.83
CA TRP A 82 2.31 -3.25 1.94
C TRP A 82 0.80 -3.03 1.90
N LEU A 83 0.20 -3.19 0.73
CA LEU A 83 -1.25 -3.03 0.56
C LEU A 83 -2.03 -4.02 1.43
N ASP A 84 -1.50 -5.22 1.64
CA ASP A 84 -2.15 -6.24 2.46
C ASP A 84 -2.20 -5.91 3.97
N GLN A 85 -1.28 -5.07 4.43
CA GLN A 85 -1.28 -4.59 5.82
C GLN A 85 -2.30 -3.48 6.04
N ILE A 86 -2.89 -2.92 4.99
CA ILE A 86 -3.84 -1.82 5.09
C ILE A 86 -5.23 -2.38 5.38
N THR A 87 -5.77 -2.03 6.54
CA THR A 87 -7.12 -2.44 6.95
C THR A 87 -8.18 -1.40 6.60
N ALA A 88 -7.82 -0.12 6.57
CA ALA A 88 -8.70 0.96 6.16
C ALA A 88 -7.93 2.11 5.52
N ILE A 89 -8.55 2.74 4.53
CA ILE A 89 -8.04 3.93 3.84
C ILE A 89 -9.06 5.06 4.04
N ARG A 90 -8.59 6.21 4.49
CA ARG A 90 -9.41 7.41 4.61
C ARG A 90 -8.75 8.55 3.85
N GLN A 91 -9.40 8.99 2.78
CA GLN A 91 -8.96 10.16 2.02
C GLN A 91 -9.13 11.41 2.88
N LEU A 92 -8.07 12.20 2.98
CA LEU A 92 -8.09 13.48 3.68
C LEU A 92 -8.39 14.58 2.67
N PRO A 93 -9.16 15.61 3.06
CA PRO A 93 -9.37 16.77 2.19
C PRO A 93 -8.02 17.43 1.93
N TYR A 94 -7.71 17.69 0.66
CA TYR A 94 -6.53 18.45 0.28
C TYR A 94 -6.60 19.83 0.95
N ARG A 95 -5.66 20.12 1.85
CA ARG A 95 -5.51 21.47 2.43
C ARG A 95 -4.63 22.29 1.48
N GLU A 96 -5.25 23.27 0.83
CA GLU A 96 -4.58 24.31 0.02
C GLU A 96 -3.64 25.19 0.85
#